data_AF-A0A229R726-F1
#
_entry.id   AF-A0A229R726-F1
#
_cell.length_a   1.000
_cell.length_b   1.000
_cell.length_c   1.000
_cell.angle_alpha   90.00
_cell.angle_beta   90.00
_cell.angle_gamma   90.00
#
_symmetry.space_group_name_H-M   'P 1'
#
loop_
_entity.id
_entity.type
_entity.pdbx_description
1 polymer ?
#
loop_
_entity_poly.entity_id
_entity_poly.type
_entity_poly.pdbx_seq_one_letter_code
_entity_poly.pdbx_strand_id
1 'polypeptide(L)'
;MKDAERTEFFELWYPKMIGMGLAAGARHADAEDAASAVAFCVLRSWERWTAVEKKYCYLRTAVKHELDTTRKRRAARLARETRWVRNLLQPGRDSAADSYHRAREPESVRQALAISPRRQREILAWLCLRRQAGWDVKDVADALGISQDTLRRHRQNARRTLEPFLVGDGHEHRRWLRAGERVHEDFHRGHANLLAPRPVILDAWRLARERGLNPERGTEAVLVDADELRQRRRNSPLPALAALTDLAARNELLAVVLDADDIVLHRGGHRSALAAADRLGYLEGACWNLDRAGVNAAGLAPIVGGQVTVNRWEHTFPDQHGLCCTAIPIRVPHGGHITLNLTATADSLATLPRAVQHQLNTMAQRLHRQLWTPPN
;
A
#
# COMPACT_ATOMS: atom_id res chain seq x y z
N MET A 1 -34.45 4.18 -38.80
CA MET A 1 -33.59 5.36 -39.06
C MET A 1 -32.74 5.72 -37.85
N LYS A 2 -33.33 5.97 -36.67
CA LYS A 2 -32.60 6.36 -35.44
C LYS A 2 -31.46 5.42 -34.99
N ASP A 3 -31.59 4.11 -35.18
CA ASP A 3 -30.54 3.17 -34.74
C ASP A 3 -29.32 3.13 -35.67
N ALA A 4 -29.50 3.31 -36.97
CA ALA A 4 -28.38 3.40 -37.91
C ALA A 4 -27.52 4.65 -37.65
N GLU A 5 -28.16 5.79 -37.40
CA GLU A 5 -27.49 7.06 -37.06
C GLU A 5 -26.76 7.00 -35.70
N ARG A 6 -27.26 6.19 -34.75
CA ARG A 6 -26.60 5.96 -33.46
C ARG A 6 -25.39 5.05 -33.58
N THR A 7 -25.46 4.01 -34.41
CA THR A 7 -24.30 3.16 -34.74
C THR A 7 -23.21 3.98 -35.42
N GLU A 8 -23.57 4.80 -36.40
CA GLU A 8 -22.64 5.71 -37.08
C GLU A 8 -21.98 6.70 -36.10
N PHE A 9 -22.72 7.16 -35.08
CA PHE A 9 -22.12 7.98 -34.02
C PHE A 9 -21.01 7.24 -33.26
N PHE A 10 -21.24 5.98 -32.87
CA PHE A 10 -20.22 5.21 -32.16
C PHE A 10 -19.00 4.95 -33.03
N GLU A 11 -19.18 4.55 -34.28
CA GLU A 11 -18.08 4.28 -35.21
C GLU A 11 -17.24 5.54 -35.48
N LEU A 12 -17.89 6.70 -35.64
CA LEU A 12 -17.22 7.92 -36.03
C LEU A 12 -16.66 8.74 -34.86
N TRP A 13 -17.35 8.79 -33.72
CA TRP A 13 -17.05 9.73 -32.63
C TRP A 13 -16.50 9.09 -31.38
N TYR A 14 -16.79 7.81 -31.10
CA TYR A 14 -16.31 7.14 -29.89
C TYR A 14 -14.78 7.02 -29.85
N PRO A 15 -14.08 6.57 -30.92
CA PRO A 15 -12.62 6.56 -30.95
C PRO A 15 -12.02 7.97 -30.84
N LYS A 16 -12.69 8.98 -31.42
CA LYS A 16 -12.25 10.39 -31.34
C LYS A 16 -12.37 10.94 -29.92
N MET A 17 -13.40 10.57 -29.16
CA MET A 17 -13.56 10.97 -27.76
C MET A 17 -12.48 10.35 -26.87
N ILE A 18 -12.13 9.08 -27.10
CA ILE A 18 -10.99 8.44 -26.43
C ILE A 18 -9.70 9.20 -26.77
N GLY A 19 -9.46 9.51 -28.04
CA GLY A 19 -8.31 10.32 -28.49
C GLY A 19 -8.26 11.72 -27.86
N MET A 20 -9.41 12.38 -27.68
CA MET A 20 -9.52 13.66 -26.97
C MET A 20 -9.13 13.53 -25.50
N GLY A 21 -9.55 12.45 -24.84
CA GLY A 21 -9.20 12.18 -23.46
C GLY A 21 -7.70 11.92 -23.28
N LEU A 22 -7.13 11.09 -24.14
CA LEU A 22 -5.69 10.82 -24.18
C LEU A 22 -4.87 12.10 -24.43
N ALA A 23 -5.30 12.95 -25.37
CA ALA A 23 -4.67 14.25 -25.64
C ALA A 23 -4.78 15.24 -24.46
N ALA A 24 -5.79 15.08 -23.59
CA ALA A 24 -5.93 15.84 -22.34
C ALA A 24 -5.11 15.23 -21.17
N GLY A 25 -4.23 14.28 -21.46
CA GLY A 25 -3.39 13.60 -20.47
C GLY A 25 -4.15 12.63 -19.58
N ALA A 26 -5.30 12.11 -20.04
CA ALA A 26 -5.99 11.04 -19.34
C ALA A 26 -5.41 9.68 -19.70
N ARG A 27 -5.60 8.72 -18.80
CA ARG A 27 -5.28 7.30 -19.00
C ARG A 27 -6.29 6.70 -19.98
N HIS A 28 -5.96 5.60 -20.62
CA HIS A 28 -6.88 4.97 -21.58
C HIS A 28 -8.20 4.61 -20.91
N ALA A 29 -8.15 3.92 -19.77
CA ALA A 29 -9.33 3.62 -18.96
C ALA A 29 -10.13 4.87 -18.56
N ASP A 30 -9.47 5.97 -18.18
CA ASP A 30 -10.16 7.22 -17.82
C ASP A 30 -10.76 7.92 -19.05
N ALA A 31 -10.11 7.81 -20.20
CA ALA A 31 -10.58 8.35 -21.47
C ALA A 31 -11.74 7.54 -22.03
N GLU A 32 -11.74 6.22 -21.87
CA GLU A 32 -12.85 5.32 -22.18
C GLU A 32 -14.03 5.51 -21.23
N ASP A 33 -13.78 5.64 -19.93
CA ASP A 33 -14.82 5.96 -18.94
C ASP A 33 -15.45 7.32 -19.26
N ALA A 34 -14.64 8.33 -19.56
CA ALA A 34 -15.13 9.65 -19.97
C ALA A 34 -15.88 9.60 -21.30
N ALA A 35 -15.37 8.87 -22.31
CA ALA A 35 -16.03 8.70 -23.60
C ALA A 35 -17.37 7.95 -23.47
N SER A 36 -17.42 6.93 -22.62
CA SER A 36 -18.64 6.18 -22.28
C SER A 36 -19.68 7.06 -21.61
N ALA A 37 -19.27 7.85 -20.61
CA ALA A 37 -20.15 8.78 -19.90
C ALA A 37 -20.69 9.87 -20.83
N VAL A 38 -19.84 10.43 -21.70
CA VAL A 38 -20.25 11.43 -22.69
C VAL A 38 -21.16 10.82 -23.75
N ALA A 39 -20.87 9.61 -24.25
CA ALA A 39 -21.72 8.89 -25.19
C ALA A 39 -23.11 8.63 -24.59
N PHE A 40 -23.18 8.21 -23.34
CA PHE A 40 -24.44 8.03 -22.61
C PHE A 40 -25.26 9.32 -22.54
N CYS A 41 -24.61 10.46 -22.26
CA CYS A 41 -25.28 11.77 -22.21
C CYS A 41 -25.80 12.22 -23.59
N VAL A 42 -25.04 11.96 -24.65
CA VAL A 42 -25.42 12.24 -26.05
C VAL A 42 -26.63 11.42 -26.46
N LEU A 43 -26.62 10.11 -26.18
CA LEU A 43 -27.75 9.21 -26.50
C LEU A 43 -29.03 9.61 -25.76
N ARG A 44 -28.89 10.04 -24.49
CA ARG A 44 -30.03 10.51 -23.68
C ARG A 44 -30.62 11.83 -24.19
N SER A 45 -29.85 12.62 -24.91
CA SER A 45 -30.24 13.95 -25.41
C SER A 45 -30.08 14.05 -26.93
N TRP A 46 -30.51 13.02 -27.66
CA TRP A 46 -30.23 12.86 -29.09
C TRP A 46 -30.71 14.03 -29.97
N GLU A 47 -31.90 14.56 -29.71
CA GLU A 47 -32.44 15.70 -30.48
C GLU A 47 -31.63 16.99 -30.29
N ARG A 48 -31.01 17.17 -29.12
CA ARG A 48 -30.08 18.27 -28.88
C ARG A 48 -28.75 18.04 -29.58
N TRP A 49 -28.27 16.80 -29.61
CA TRP A 49 -27.05 16.44 -30.33
C TRP A 49 -27.15 16.68 -31.83
N THR A 50 -28.29 16.35 -32.46
CA THR A 50 -28.51 16.58 -33.90
C THR A 50 -28.48 18.06 -34.25
N ALA A 51 -28.85 18.95 -33.32
CA ALA A 51 -28.81 20.40 -33.48
C ALA A 51 -27.43 21.03 -33.20
N VAL A 52 -26.43 20.26 -32.75
CA VAL A 52 -25.08 20.78 -32.50
C VAL A 52 -24.35 20.97 -33.83
N GLU A 53 -24.03 22.21 -34.17
CA GLU A 53 -23.23 22.54 -35.36
C GLU A 53 -21.76 22.13 -35.19
N LYS A 54 -21.12 22.52 -34.08
CA LYS A 54 -19.69 22.25 -33.81
C LYS A 54 -19.48 21.01 -32.94
N LYS A 55 -19.86 19.85 -33.48
CA LYS A 55 -19.83 18.53 -32.80
C LYS A 55 -18.48 18.20 -32.15
N TYR A 56 -17.38 18.42 -32.85
CA TYR A 56 -16.02 18.16 -32.32
C TYR A 56 -15.69 19.02 -31.09
N CYS A 57 -15.98 20.32 -31.12
CA CYS A 57 -15.73 21.24 -30.00
C CYS A 57 -16.59 20.91 -28.79
N TYR A 58 -17.85 20.53 -29.03
CA TYR A 58 -18.76 20.07 -27.98
C TYR A 58 -18.22 18.83 -27.27
N LEU A 59 -17.88 17.78 -28.03
CA LEU A 59 -17.37 16.53 -27.46
C LEU A 59 -16.03 16.70 -26.75
N ARG A 60 -15.10 17.50 -27.30
CA ARG A 60 -13.82 17.81 -26.65
C ARG A 60 -14.03 18.48 -25.28
N THR A 61 -15.01 19.39 -25.20
CA THR A 61 -15.35 20.09 -23.95
C THR A 61 -16.01 19.13 -22.95
N ALA A 62 -16.92 18.27 -23.41
CA ALA A 62 -17.60 17.29 -22.56
C ALA A 62 -16.63 16.23 -22.00
N VAL A 63 -15.74 15.68 -22.82
CA VAL A 63 -14.71 14.72 -22.40
C VAL A 63 -13.76 15.36 -21.40
N LYS A 64 -13.28 16.58 -21.67
CA LYS A 64 -12.43 17.32 -20.72
C LYS A 64 -13.14 17.57 -19.39
N HIS A 65 -14.42 17.95 -19.42
CA HIS A 65 -15.20 18.20 -18.21
C HIS A 65 -15.37 16.93 -17.37
N GLU A 66 -15.57 15.76 -17.99
CA GLU A 66 -15.67 14.51 -17.22
C GLU A 66 -14.33 14.02 -16.66
N LEU A 67 -13.24 14.24 -17.38
CA LEU A 67 -11.91 13.98 -16.87
C LEU A 67 -11.58 14.87 -15.67
N ASP A 68 -11.87 16.17 -15.76
CA ASP A 68 -11.67 17.10 -14.65
C ASP A 68 -12.55 16.76 -13.45
N THR A 69 -13.78 16.31 -13.68
CA THR A 69 -14.69 15.83 -12.63
C THR A 69 -14.16 14.57 -11.95
N THR A 70 -13.66 13.62 -12.72
CA THR A 70 -13.08 12.36 -12.20
C THR A 70 -11.78 12.61 -11.42
N ARG A 71 -10.91 13.49 -11.93
CA ARG A 71 -9.69 13.94 -11.23
C ARG A 71 -10.03 14.64 -9.92
N LYS A 72 -11.02 15.53 -9.91
CA LYS A 72 -11.53 16.19 -8.69
C LYS A 72 -12.10 15.19 -7.69
N ARG A 73 -12.84 14.17 -8.15
CA ARG A 73 -13.34 13.08 -7.29
C ARG A 73 -12.22 12.24 -6.69
N ARG A 74 -11.18 11.90 -7.46
CA ARG A 74 -9.98 11.20 -6.94
C ARG A 74 -9.22 12.05 -5.94
N ALA A 75 -9.00 13.32 -6.24
CA ALA A 75 -8.35 14.26 -5.32
C ALA A 75 -9.17 14.46 -4.04
N ALA A 76 -10.50 14.54 -4.13
CA ALA A 76 -11.41 14.62 -2.98
C ALA A 76 -11.44 13.30 -2.18
N ARG A 77 -11.37 12.15 -2.85
CA ARG A 77 -11.20 10.83 -2.23
C ARG A 77 -9.89 10.77 -1.44
N LEU A 78 -8.77 11.13 -2.07
CA LEU A 78 -7.46 11.22 -1.44
C LEU A 78 -7.44 12.21 -0.27
N ALA A 79 -8.13 13.35 -0.39
CA ALA A 79 -8.25 14.38 0.66
C ALA A 79 -9.13 13.93 1.85
N ARG A 80 -10.16 13.12 1.61
CA ARG A 80 -10.94 12.44 2.68
C ARG A 80 -10.11 11.35 3.36
N GLU A 81 -9.35 10.60 2.58
CA GLU A 81 -8.47 9.51 3.04
C GLU A 81 -7.24 10.02 3.83
N THR A 82 -6.73 11.21 3.48
CA THR A 82 -5.63 11.88 4.20
C THR A 82 -6.08 12.76 5.37
N ARG A 83 -7.38 12.79 5.70
CA ARG A 83 -7.89 13.54 6.86
C ARG A 83 -7.24 13.10 8.18
N TRP A 84 -6.93 11.80 8.30
CA TRP A 84 -6.20 11.24 9.44
C TRP A 84 -4.67 11.41 9.31
N VAL A 85 -4.11 11.42 8.09
CA VAL A 85 -2.70 11.77 7.82
C VAL A 85 -2.38 13.21 8.25
N ARG A 86 -3.36 14.12 8.18
CA ARG A 86 -3.22 15.50 8.67
C ARG A 86 -2.96 15.58 10.19
N ASN A 87 -3.40 14.59 10.96
CA ASN A 87 -3.08 14.49 12.40
C ASN A 87 -1.66 13.96 12.67
N LEU A 88 -1.06 13.25 11.71
CA LEU A 88 0.35 12.83 11.73
C LEU A 88 1.32 13.94 11.31
N LEU A 89 0.84 14.96 10.57
CA LEU A 89 1.64 16.02 9.96
C LEU A 89 1.58 17.38 10.68
N GLN A 90 1.09 17.48 11.93
CA GLN A 90 1.11 18.76 12.64
C GLN A 90 2.56 19.21 12.94
N PRO A 91 2.99 20.40 12.49
CA PRO A 91 4.34 20.90 12.75
C PRO A 91 4.45 21.31 14.21
N GLY A 92 5.25 20.56 14.97
CA GLY A 92 5.42 20.75 16.42
C GLY A 92 5.70 19.44 17.18
N ARG A 93 5.54 18.29 16.54
CA ARG A 93 6.13 17.02 17.00
C ARG A 93 7.21 16.61 16.01
N ASP A 94 8.36 16.21 16.55
CA ASP A 94 9.57 15.71 15.87
C ASP A 94 9.28 15.05 14.51
N SER A 95 10.09 15.36 13.49
CA SER A 95 9.89 14.88 12.12
C SER A 95 9.64 13.37 12.07
N ALA A 96 8.87 12.87 11.10
CA ALA A 96 8.59 11.44 10.95
C ALA A 96 9.85 10.56 10.82
N ALA A 97 10.98 11.15 10.40
CA ALA A 97 12.29 10.52 10.41
C ALA A 97 12.88 10.42 11.84
N ASP A 98 12.70 11.44 12.68
CA ASP A 98 13.20 11.48 14.06
C ASP A 98 12.35 10.62 15.02
N SER A 99 11.05 10.52 14.78
CA SER A 99 10.15 9.63 15.54
C SER A 99 10.32 8.14 15.17
N TYR A 100 10.81 7.83 13.96
CA TYR A 100 11.20 6.48 13.54
C TYR A 100 12.44 5.97 14.28
N HIS A 101 13.40 6.86 14.62
CA HIS A 101 14.61 6.47 15.36
C HIS A 101 14.37 6.21 16.85
N ARG A 102 13.40 6.88 17.50
CA ARG A 102 13.05 6.67 18.92
C ARG A 102 12.12 5.48 19.19
N ALA A 103 11.37 4.98 18.20
CA ALA A 103 10.47 3.83 18.34
C ALA A 103 11.19 2.46 18.42
N ARG A 104 12.52 2.46 18.54
CA ARG A 104 13.42 1.32 18.34
C ARG A 104 13.46 0.31 19.50
N GLU A 105 12.89 0.62 20.67
CA GLU A 105 12.79 -0.30 21.82
C GLU A 105 11.36 -0.85 22.10
N PRO A 106 10.26 -0.08 21.92
CA PRO A 106 8.91 -0.58 22.21
C PRO A 106 8.36 -1.58 21.18
N GLU A 107 8.87 -1.60 19.95
CA GLU A 107 8.30 -2.41 18.86
C GLU A 107 8.65 -3.90 18.99
N SER A 108 9.92 -4.22 19.27
CA SER A 108 10.36 -5.58 19.58
C SER A 108 9.62 -6.13 20.81
N VAL A 109 9.40 -5.28 21.81
CA VAL A 109 8.64 -5.62 23.02
C VAL A 109 7.15 -5.82 22.73
N ARG A 110 6.51 -4.99 21.88
CA ARG A 110 5.11 -5.20 21.46
C ARG A 110 4.92 -6.50 20.68
N GLN A 111 5.84 -6.81 19.77
CA GLN A 111 5.82 -8.05 18.99
C GLN A 111 6.09 -9.28 19.90
N ALA A 112 6.97 -9.15 20.88
CA ALA A 112 7.26 -10.20 21.86
C ALA A 112 6.17 -10.34 22.94
N LEU A 113 5.41 -9.28 23.23
CA LEU A 113 4.15 -9.37 23.96
C LEU A 113 3.09 -10.07 23.11
N ALA A 114 3.12 -9.91 21.78
CA ALA A 114 2.08 -10.47 20.93
C ALA A 114 2.00 -12.01 20.97
N ILE A 115 3.17 -12.63 21.01
CA ILE A 115 3.42 -14.08 21.04
C ILE A 115 3.21 -14.73 22.43
N SER A 116 3.08 -13.93 23.50
CA SER A 116 2.98 -14.47 24.86
C SER A 116 1.57 -15.05 25.12
N PRO A 117 1.43 -16.13 25.90
CA PRO A 117 0.12 -16.65 26.34
C PRO A 117 -0.77 -15.55 26.93
N ARG A 118 -2.09 -15.62 26.68
CA ARG A 118 -3.07 -14.56 27.06
C ARG A 118 -2.88 -14.07 28.50
N ARG A 119 -2.77 -14.99 29.46
CA ARG A 119 -2.58 -14.68 30.88
C ARG A 119 -1.25 -13.97 31.17
N GLN A 120 -0.20 -14.36 30.44
CA GLN A 120 1.14 -13.78 30.57
C GLN A 120 1.20 -12.37 29.97
N ARG A 121 0.45 -12.11 28.88
CA ARG A 121 0.28 -10.76 28.30
C ARG A 121 -0.42 -9.80 29.23
N GLU A 122 -1.54 -10.25 29.79
CA GLU A 122 -2.34 -9.49 30.76
C GLU A 122 -1.48 -9.07 31.96
N ILE A 123 -0.73 -10.03 32.53
CA ILE A 123 0.23 -9.78 33.60
C ILE A 123 1.30 -8.74 33.20
N LEU A 124 1.89 -8.86 32.01
CA LEU A 124 2.94 -7.93 31.57
C LEU A 124 2.40 -6.52 31.31
N ALA A 125 1.20 -6.39 30.75
CA ALA A 125 0.54 -5.11 30.53
C ALA A 125 0.31 -4.37 31.86
N TRP A 126 -0.22 -5.06 32.88
CA TRP A 126 -0.38 -4.51 34.22
C TRP A 126 0.95 -4.12 34.87
N LEU A 127 2.00 -4.94 34.70
CA LEU A 127 3.34 -4.62 35.22
C LEU A 127 3.99 -3.42 34.53
N CYS A 128 3.69 -3.15 33.26
CA CYS A 128 4.16 -1.97 32.53
C CYS A 128 3.42 -0.70 32.96
N LEU A 129 2.10 -0.80 33.22
CA LEU A 129 1.25 0.32 33.59
C LEU A 129 1.33 0.68 35.08
N ARG A 130 1.80 -0.24 35.95
CA ARG A 130 1.87 -0.04 37.41
C ARG A 130 2.59 1.26 37.82
N ARG A 131 3.67 1.64 37.13
CA ARG A 131 4.42 2.87 37.44
C ARG A 131 3.60 4.13 37.15
N GLN A 132 2.78 4.11 36.11
CA GLN A 132 1.91 5.23 35.74
C GLN A 132 0.69 5.31 36.68
N ALA A 133 0.23 4.16 37.19
CA ALA A 133 -0.87 4.07 38.14
C ALA A 133 -0.45 4.23 39.61
N GLY A 134 0.86 4.31 39.91
CA GLY A 134 1.37 4.37 41.29
C GLY A 134 1.27 3.04 42.05
N TRP A 135 1.06 1.92 41.36
CA TRP A 135 0.81 0.61 41.93
C TRP A 135 2.11 -0.17 42.18
N ASP A 136 2.14 -0.91 43.28
CA ASP A 136 3.21 -1.85 43.59
C ASP A 136 2.93 -3.25 43.00
N VAL A 137 3.77 -4.24 43.32
CA VAL A 137 3.62 -5.61 42.79
C VAL A 137 2.47 -6.37 43.48
N LYS A 138 2.15 -6.03 44.73
CA LYS A 138 1.04 -6.59 45.49
C LYS A 138 -0.29 -6.13 44.90
N ASP A 139 -0.43 -4.84 44.60
CA ASP A 139 -1.64 -4.27 44.02
C ASP A 139 -1.99 -4.92 42.67
N VAL A 140 -0.97 -5.19 41.84
CA VAL A 140 -1.13 -5.90 40.57
C VAL A 140 -1.52 -7.37 40.78
N ALA A 141 -0.98 -8.04 41.79
CA ALA A 141 -1.30 -9.43 42.10
C ALA A 141 -2.76 -9.55 42.58
N ASP A 142 -3.19 -8.64 43.44
CA ASP A 142 -4.54 -8.55 43.99
C ASP A 142 -5.56 -8.24 42.88
N ALA A 143 -5.24 -7.28 41.99
CA ALA A 143 -6.09 -6.95 40.83
C ALA A 143 -6.25 -8.12 39.83
N LEU A 144 -5.26 -9.01 39.76
CA LEU A 144 -5.28 -10.18 38.88
C LEU A 144 -5.83 -11.45 39.55
N GLY A 145 -6.11 -11.39 40.86
CA GLY A 145 -6.56 -12.54 41.66
C GLY A 145 -5.53 -13.67 41.74
N ILE A 146 -4.23 -13.34 41.80
CA ILE A 146 -3.13 -14.32 41.86
C ILE A 146 -2.17 -14.01 43.01
N SER A 147 -1.41 -15.01 43.49
CA SER A 147 -0.38 -14.76 44.50
C SER A 147 0.79 -13.96 43.93
N GLN A 148 1.48 -13.19 44.78
CA GLN A 148 2.70 -12.48 44.37
C GLN A 148 3.78 -13.42 43.83
N ASP A 149 3.88 -14.65 44.36
CA ASP A 149 4.81 -15.66 43.86
C ASP A 149 4.43 -16.15 42.46
N THR A 150 3.13 -16.30 42.20
CA THR A 150 2.61 -16.63 40.86
C THR A 150 2.92 -15.50 39.89
N LEU A 151 2.72 -14.25 40.30
CA LEU A 151 3.06 -13.06 39.51
C LEU A 151 4.57 -12.99 39.21
N ARG A 152 5.43 -13.24 40.20
CA ARG A 152 6.90 -13.30 40.03
C ARG A 152 7.31 -14.43 39.07
N ARG A 153 6.69 -15.61 39.18
CA ARG A 153 6.93 -16.76 38.30
C ARG A 153 6.52 -16.45 36.86
N HIS A 154 5.37 -15.80 36.65
CA HIS A 154 4.96 -15.34 35.32
C HIS A 154 5.90 -14.29 34.75
N ARG A 155 6.41 -13.35 35.56
CA ARG A 155 7.43 -12.38 35.14
C ARG A 155 8.74 -13.05 34.74
N GLN A 156 9.17 -14.06 35.49
CA GLN A 156 10.40 -14.81 35.20
C GLN A 156 10.25 -15.68 33.95
N ASN A 157 9.09 -16.33 33.78
CA ASN A 157 8.74 -17.05 32.56
C ASN A 157 8.61 -16.12 31.36
N ALA A 158 8.09 -14.90 31.54
CA ALA A 158 8.06 -13.88 30.51
C ALA A 158 9.47 -13.47 30.11
N ARG A 159 10.38 -13.20 31.06
CA ARG A 159 11.79 -12.97 30.72
C ARG A 159 12.37 -14.11 29.89
N ARG A 160 12.22 -15.37 30.31
CA ARG A 160 12.68 -16.54 29.54
C ARG A 160 12.00 -16.70 28.18
N THR A 161 10.76 -16.23 28.05
CA THR A 161 10.01 -16.27 26.77
C THR A 161 10.46 -15.15 25.84
N LEU A 162 10.86 -14.00 26.37
CA LEU A 162 11.21 -12.77 25.63
C LEU A 162 12.72 -12.65 25.36
N GLU A 163 13.57 -13.23 26.22
CA GLU A 163 15.04 -13.26 26.14
C GLU A 163 15.56 -13.82 24.81
N PRO A 164 14.97 -14.90 24.25
CA PRO A 164 15.37 -15.41 22.94
C PRO A 164 15.05 -14.42 21.80
N PHE A 165 13.93 -13.68 21.86
CA PHE A 165 13.57 -12.63 20.87
C PHE A 165 14.51 -11.41 20.86
N LEU A 166 15.39 -11.31 21.87
CA LEU A 166 16.46 -10.32 21.94
C LEU A 166 17.79 -10.89 21.43
N VAL A 167 17.90 -12.22 21.29
CA VAL A 167 19.11 -13.02 20.99
C VAL A 167 18.74 -14.14 19.99
N GLY A 168 18.41 -13.76 18.75
CA GLY A 168 17.68 -14.62 17.81
C GLY A 168 18.31 -15.98 17.47
N ASP A 169 17.54 -17.06 17.64
CA ASP A 169 17.92 -18.45 17.33
C ASP A 169 16.95 -19.19 16.37
N GLY A 170 16.23 -18.50 15.48
CA GLY A 170 15.52 -19.11 14.32
C GLY A 170 14.28 -19.97 14.62
N HIS A 171 14.17 -20.65 15.76
CA HIS A 171 12.92 -21.31 16.20
C HIS A 171 11.83 -20.29 16.59
N GLU A 172 12.27 -19.12 17.05
CA GLU A 172 11.45 -17.96 17.37
C GLU A 172 10.79 -17.33 16.13
N HIS A 173 11.48 -17.34 14.98
CA HIS A 173 10.97 -16.80 13.72
C HIS A 173 9.63 -17.46 13.37
N ARG A 174 9.56 -18.80 13.43
CA ARG A 174 8.31 -19.55 13.16
C ARG A 174 7.21 -19.28 14.19
N ARG A 175 7.56 -19.02 15.45
CA ARG A 175 6.56 -18.68 16.50
C ARG A 175 6.01 -17.26 16.30
N TRP A 176 6.86 -16.33 15.88
CA TRP A 176 6.50 -14.96 15.52
C TRP A 176 5.57 -14.93 14.31
N LEU A 177 5.90 -15.67 13.23
CA LEU A 177 5.07 -15.81 12.04
C LEU A 177 3.64 -16.25 12.40
N ARG A 178 3.51 -17.37 13.14
CA ARG A 178 2.22 -17.89 13.55
C ARG A 178 1.42 -16.96 14.46
N ALA A 179 2.08 -16.14 15.26
CA ALA A 179 1.39 -15.17 16.11
C ALA A 179 0.86 -13.99 15.30
N GLY A 180 1.63 -13.54 14.31
CA GLY A 180 1.19 -12.53 13.37
C GLY A 180 0.02 -12.99 12.50
N GLU A 181 0.09 -14.22 11.98
CA GLU A 181 -1.03 -14.87 11.27
C GLU A 181 -2.30 -14.90 12.12
N ARG A 182 -2.20 -15.24 13.42
CA ARG A 182 -3.36 -15.16 14.33
C ARG A 182 -3.89 -13.74 14.51
N VAL A 183 -3.01 -12.72 14.58
CA VAL A 183 -3.45 -11.32 14.67
C VAL A 183 -4.21 -10.89 13.42
N HIS A 184 -3.70 -11.29 12.26
CA HIS A 184 -4.36 -11.09 10.98
C HIS A 184 -5.73 -11.79 10.94
N GLU A 185 -5.77 -13.10 11.23
CA GLU A 185 -7.02 -13.88 11.26
C GLU A 185 -8.05 -13.29 12.22
N ASP A 186 -7.66 -12.97 13.45
CA ASP A 186 -8.56 -12.41 14.45
C ASP A 186 -9.14 -11.07 13.99
N PHE A 187 -8.31 -10.18 13.44
CA PHE A 187 -8.79 -8.89 12.92
C PHE A 187 -9.79 -9.08 11.78
N HIS A 188 -9.46 -9.94 10.82
CA HIS A 188 -10.26 -10.14 9.62
C HIS A 188 -11.54 -10.96 9.86
N ARG A 189 -11.56 -11.83 10.87
CA ARG A 189 -12.77 -12.52 11.36
C ARG A 189 -13.61 -11.68 12.33
N GLY A 190 -13.13 -10.49 12.71
CA GLY A 190 -13.84 -9.60 13.64
C GLY A 190 -13.75 -10.04 15.11
N HIS A 191 -12.81 -10.91 15.46
CA HIS A 191 -12.56 -11.32 16.82
C HIS A 191 -11.86 -10.20 17.61
N ALA A 192 -12.20 -10.06 18.89
CA ALA A 192 -11.52 -9.13 19.78
C ALA A 192 -10.08 -9.59 20.05
N ASN A 193 -9.09 -8.84 19.56
CA ASN A 193 -7.68 -9.12 19.81
C ASN A 193 -7.10 -8.15 20.85
N LEU A 194 -6.37 -8.70 21.83
CA LEU A 194 -5.64 -7.93 22.84
C LEU A 194 -4.41 -7.21 22.27
N LEU A 195 -3.98 -7.59 21.07
CA LEU A 195 -2.87 -6.96 20.38
C LEU A 195 -3.33 -6.50 19.01
N ALA A 196 -2.99 -5.26 18.70
CA ALA A 196 -3.12 -4.72 17.37
C ALA A 196 -1.77 -4.83 16.64
N PRO A 197 -1.76 -4.93 15.31
CA PRO A 197 -0.57 -4.66 14.54
C PRO A 197 -0.11 -3.21 14.75
N ARG A 198 1.03 -2.85 14.15
CA ARG A 198 1.51 -1.46 14.14
C ARG A 198 0.38 -0.51 13.71
N PRO A 199 0.26 0.69 14.29
CA PRO A 199 -0.86 1.60 14.01
C PRO A 199 -1.12 1.81 12.51
N VAL A 200 -0.06 2.02 11.73
CA VAL A 200 -0.14 2.17 10.26
C VAL A 200 -0.79 0.97 9.56
N ILE A 201 -0.51 -0.25 10.03
CA ILE A 201 -1.08 -1.49 9.47
C ILE A 201 -2.51 -1.68 9.97
N LEU A 202 -2.80 -1.40 11.24
CA LEU A 202 -4.16 -1.47 11.77
C LEU A 202 -5.11 -0.55 11.00
N ASP A 203 -4.67 0.69 10.76
CA ASP A 203 -5.46 1.68 10.04
C ASP A 203 -5.59 1.32 8.56
N ALA A 204 -4.53 0.77 7.94
CA ALA A 204 -4.60 0.24 6.58
C ALA A 204 -5.57 -0.95 6.46
N TRP A 205 -5.59 -1.87 7.42
CA TRP A 205 -6.54 -2.99 7.44
C TRP A 205 -7.98 -2.53 7.65
N ARG A 206 -8.21 -1.53 8.52
CA ARG A 206 -9.53 -0.90 8.67
C ARG A 206 -9.98 -0.28 7.36
N LEU A 207 -9.11 0.48 6.70
CA LEU A 207 -9.40 1.09 5.40
C LEU A 207 -9.70 0.01 4.35
N ALA A 208 -8.92 -1.05 4.29
CA ALA A 208 -9.17 -2.17 3.37
C ALA A 208 -10.56 -2.79 3.60
N ARG A 209 -10.94 -3.01 4.86
CA ARG A 209 -12.26 -3.51 5.24
C ARG A 209 -13.38 -2.54 4.88
N GLU A 210 -13.19 -1.24 5.11
CA GLU A 210 -14.13 -0.18 4.70
C GLU A 210 -14.35 -0.14 3.19
N ARG A 211 -13.32 -0.50 2.41
CA ARG A 211 -13.39 -0.61 0.95
C ARG A 211 -13.93 -1.96 0.44
N GLY A 212 -14.37 -2.84 1.35
CA GLY A 212 -15.02 -4.10 1.01
C GLY A 212 -14.07 -5.22 0.58
N LEU A 213 -12.78 -5.11 0.88
CA LEU A 213 -11.82 -6.18 0.61
C LEU A 213 -12.08 -7.38 1.51
N ASN A 214 -12.30 -8.54 0.90
CA ASN A 214 -12.42 -9.82 1.59
C ASN A 214 -11.08 -10.59 1.49
N PRO A 215 -10.35 -10.79 2.60
CA PRO A 215 -9.06 -11.48 2.60
C PRO A 215 -9.12 -12.94 2.14
N GLU A 216 -10.29 -13.58 2.15
CA GLU A 216 -10.47 -14.98 1.72
C GLU A 216 -10.47 -15.14 0.19
N ARG A 217 -10.65 -14.06 -0.58
CA ARG A 217 -10.67 -14.13 -2.05
C ARG A 217 -9.28 -14.28 -2.68
N GLY A 218 -8.21 -14.03 -1.91
CA GLY A 218 -6.86 -13.97 -2.44
C GLY A 218 -6.61 -12.74 -3.31
N THR A 219 -5.38 -12.62 -3.82
CA THR A 219 -4.96 -11.52 -4.68
C THR A 219 -5.46 -11.74 -6.11
N GLU A 220 -6.24 -10.81 -6.64
CA GLU A 220 -6.71 -10.84 -8.02
C GLU A 220 -5.94 -9.83 -8.87
N ALA A 221 -5.21 -10.32 -9.86
CA ALA A 221 -4.45 -9.47 -10.77
C ALA A 221 -5.36 -8.83 -11.82
N VAL A 222 -5.47 -7.50 -11.77
CA VAL A 222 -6.11 -6.70 -12.83
C VAL A 222 -5.02 -6.09 -13.69
N LEU A 223 -4.92 -6.55 -14.94
CA LEU A 223 -3.92 -6.10 -15.90
C LEU A 223 -4.52 -5.06 -16.85
N VAL A 224 -3.75 -4.00 -17.13
CA VAL A 224 -3.99 -3.17 -18.31
C VAL A 224 -3.50 -3.90 -19.56
N ASP A 225 -4.03 -3.51 -20.73
CA ASP A 225 -3.55 -4.07 -21.99
C ASP A 225 -2.11 -3.60 -22.32
N ALA A 226 -1.51 -4.26 -23.31
CA ALA A 226 -0.12 -4.01 -23.68
C ALA A 226 0.11 -2.61 -24.31
N ASP A 227 -0.88 -2.05 -24.99
CA ASP A 227 -0.79 -0.71 -25.58
C ASP A 227 -0.89 0.38 -24.51
N GLU A 228 -1.79 0.20 -23.56
CA GLU A 228 -1.90 1.05 -22.38
C GLU A 228 -0.60 1.01 -21.55
N LEU A 229 -0.02 -0.17 -21.30
CA LEU A 229 1.26 -0.28 -20.59
C LEU A 229 2.39 0.43 -21.35
N ARG A 230 2.49 0.26 -22.68
CA ARG A 230 3.46 0.99 -23.50
C ARG A 230 3.27 2.50 -23.39
N GLN A 231 2.03 2.97 -23.41
CA GLN A 231 1.73 4.39 -23.31
C GLN A 231 2.06 4.96 -21.94
N ARG A 232 1.73 4.24 -20.86
CA ARG A 232 2.08 4.63 -19.49
C ARG A 232 3.59 4.72 -19.28
N ARG A 233 4.36 3.78 -19.85
CA ARG A 233 5.83 3.83 -19.86
C ARG A 233 6.37 5.07 -20.55
N ARG A 234 5.85 5.41 -21.74
CA ARG A 234 6.26 6.61 -22.50
C ARG A 234 5.98 7.91 -21.75
N ASN A 235 4.88 7.95 -21.01
CA ASN A 235 4.47 9.13 -20.26
C ASN A 235 5.12 9.23 -18.87
N SER A 236 5.81 8.18 -18.42
CA SER A 236 6.43 8.14 -17.10
C SER A 236 7.80 8.83 -17.14
N PRO A 237 8.13 9.71 -16.16
CA PRO A 237 9.38 10.45 -16.15
C PRO A 237 10.59 9.60 -15.68
N LEU A 238 10.51 8.28 -15.81
CA LEU A 238 11.46 7.34 -15.21
C LEU A 238 12.79 7.29 -15.97
N PRO A 239 13.92 7.59 -15.30
CA PRO A 239 15.23 7.18 -15.81
C PRO A 239 15.43 5.67 -15.64
N ALA A 240 16.47 5.15 -16.31
CA ALA A 240 16.79 3.73 -16.38
C ALA A 240 16.75 3.04 -14.99
N LEU A 241 15.88 2.04 -14.90
CA LEU A 241 15.61 1.17 -13.74
C LEU A 241 16.84 0.37 -13.25
N ALA A 242 17.93 0.37 -14.03
CA ALA A 242 19.09 -0.52 -13.89
C ALA A 242 19.60 -0.60 -12.44
N ALA A 243 19.79 0.54 -11.77
CA ALA A 243 20.30 0.54 -10.40
C ALA A 243 19.36 -0.16 -9.40
N LEU A 244 18.04 -0.06 -9.58
CA LEU A 244 17.07 -0.66 -8.67
C LEU A 244 16.98 -2.17 -8.91
N THR A 245 16.97 -2.58 -10.19
CA THR A 245 17.00 -3.99 -10.55
C THR A 245 18.30 -4.68 -10.18
N ASP A 246 19.44 -3.99 -10.29
CA ASP A 246 20.75 -4.52 -9.89
C ASP A 246 20.82 -4.73 -8.39
N LEU A 247 20.32 -3.76 -7.61
CA LEU A 247 20.20 -3.89 -6.17
C LEU A 247 19.31 -5.10 -5.82
N ALA A 248 18.17 -5.23 -6.49
CA ALA A 248 17.25 -6.32 -6.24
C ALA A 248 17.84 -7.68 -6.61
N ALA A 249 18.50 -7.80 -7.76
CA ALA A 249 19.14 -9.04 -8.21
C ALA A 249 20.23 -9.52 -7.23
N ARG A 250 21.04 -8.60 -6.69
CA ARG A 250 22.13 -8.92 -5.74
C ARG A 250 21.65 -9.34 -4.34
N ASN A 251 20.40 -9.06 -4.01
CA ASN A 251 19.83 -9.29 -2.67
C ASN A 251 18.65 -10.28 -2.68
N GLU A 252 18.48 -11.05 -3.77
CA GLU A 252 17.37 -11.99 -3.94
C GLU A 252 15.97 -11.33 -3.85
N LEU A 253 15.87 -10.08 -4.31
CA LEU A 253 14.64 -9.28 -4.26
C LEU A 253 14.02 -9.11 -5.65
N LEU A 254 12.75 -8.70 -5.62
CA LEU A 254 12.02 -8.10 -6.71
C LEU A 254 12.08 -6.57 -6.57
N ALA A 255 12.49 -5.88 -7.63
CA ALA A 255 12.29 -4.46 -7.83
C ALA A 255 11.03 -4.22 -8.66
N VAL A 256 10.20 -3.28 -8.23
CA VAL A 256 9.00 -2.86 -8.95
C VAL A 256 8.93 -1.35 -8.97
N VAL A 257 8.50 -0.80 -10.11
CA VAL A 257 8.18 0.61 -10.24
C VAL A 257 6.76 0.76 -10.74
N LEU A 258 6.00 1.60 -10.03
CA LEU A 258 4.60 1.85 -10.29
C LEU A 258 4.37 3.32 -10.64
N ASP A 259 3.39 3.58 -11.49
CA ASP A 259 2.92 4.93 -11.78
C ASP A 259 1.98 5.49 -10.69
N ALA A 260 1.42 6.67 -10.94
CA ALA A 260 0.58 7.38 -9.99
C ALA A 260 -0.77 6.69 -9.70
N ASP A 261 -1.13 5.66 -10.45
CA ASP A 261 -2.33 4.85 -10.21
C ASP A 261 -1.98 3.42 -9.77
N ASP A 262 -0.75 3.23 -9.33
CA ASP A 262 -0.22 1.96 -8.86
C ASP A 262 -0.24 0.88 -9.95
N ILE A 263 -0.12 1.25 -11.23
CA ILE A 263 0.13 0.29 -12.30
C ILE A 263 1.62 -0.01 -12.36
N VAL A 264 1.96 -1.29 -12.34
CA VAL A 264 3.35 -1.75 -12.49
C VAL A 264 3.86 -1.41 -13.88
N LEU A 265 4.76 -0.42 -13.95
CA LEU A 265 5.40 -0.05 -15.20
C LEU A 265 6.55 -0.98 -15.54
N HIS A 266 7.37 -1.29 -14.54
CA HIS A 266 8.54 -2.14 -14.72
C HIS A 266 8.79 -3.02 -13.51
N ARG A 267 9.31 -4.22 -13.75
CA ARG A 267 9.83 -5.09 -12.70
C ARG A 267 11.15 -5.74 -13.12
N GLY A 268 11.95 -6.14 -12.14
CA GLY A 268 13.18 -6.90 -12.37
C GLY A 268 13.82 -7.33 -11.06
N GLY A 269 14.95 -8.03 -11.12
CA GLY A 269 15.64 -8.52 -9.94
C GLY A 269 15.95 -10.00 -10.03
N HIS A 270 15.95 -10.68 -8.89
CA HIS A 270 16.37 -12.08 -8.83
C HIS A 270 15.33 -13.03 -9.44
N ARG A 271 15.79 -14.09 -10.11
CA ARG A 271 14.94 -15.03 -10.86
C ARG A 271 13.87 -15.69 -9.98
N SER A 272 14.23 -16.10 -8.75
CA SER A 272 13.26 -16.72 -7.83
C SER A 272 12.19 -15.72 -7.37
N ALA A 273 12.56 -14.45 -7.19
CA ALA A 273 11.63 -13.39 -6.80
C ALA A 273 10.68 -13.02 -7.94
N LEU A 274 11.17 -12.99 -9.18
CA LEU A 274 10.32 -12.83 -10.37
C LEU A 274 9.33 -13.99 -10.51
N ALA A 275 9.76 -15.24 -10.35
CA ALA A 275 8.89 -16.40 -10.43
C ALA A 275 7.82 -16.42 -9.31
N ALA A 276 8.15 -15.92 -8.12
CA ALA A 276 7.18 -15.75 -7.04
C ALA A 276 6.17 -14.63 -7.32
N ALA A 277 6.64 -13.51 -7.88
CA ALA A 277 5.80 -12.42 -8.34
C ALA A 277 4.79 -12.89 -9.41
N ASP A 278 5.24 -13.72 -10.36
CA ASP A 278 4.39 -14.27 -11.43
C ASP A 278 3.22 -15.08 -10.87
N ARG A 279 3.46 -15.91 -9.84
CA ARG A 279 2.42 -16.73 -9.20
C ARG A 279 1.35 -15.89 -8.49
N LEU A 280 1.71 -14.69 -8.02
CA LEU A 280 0.80 -13.75 -7.37
C LEU A 280 0.12 -12.81 -8.38
N GLY A 281 0.53 -12.85 -9.64
CA GLY A 281 0.08 -11.90 -10.66
C GLY A 281 0.66 -10.50 -10.48
N TYR A 282 1.79 -10.36 -9.76
CA TYR A 282 2.54 -9.10 -9.62
C TYR A 282 3.39 -8.84 -10.88
N LEU A 283 2.67 -8.65 -11.98
CA LEU A 283 3.19 -8.57 -13.34
C LEU A 283 3.29 -7.12 -13.79
N GLU A 284 4.02 -6.89 -14.88
CA GLU A 284 3.98 -5.60 -15.57
C GLU A 284 2.57 -5.37 -16.13
N GLY A 285 2.03 -4.16 -15.93
CA GLY A 285 0.64 -3.82 -16.24
C GLY A 285 -0.36 -4.15 -15.12
N ALA A 286 0.04 -4.84 -14.05
CA ALA A 286 -0.86 -5.14 -12.94
C ALA A 286 -1.14 -3.88 -12.10
N CYS A 287 -2.39 -3.72 -11.67
CA CYS A 287 -2.77 -2.73 -10.66
C CYS A 287 -2.52 -3.28 -9.26
N TRP A 288 -1.61 -2.64 -8.52
CA TRP A 288 -1.15 -3.09 -7.19
C TRP A 288 -1.54 -2.13 -6.05
N ASN A 289 -2.64 -1.38 -6.23
CA ASN A 289 -3.16 -0.48 -5.20
C ASN A 289 -3.85 -1.24 -4.05
N LEU A 290 -4.22 -0.50 -3.01
CA LEU A 290 -4.98 -1.01 -1.87
C LEU A 290 -6.30 -1.68 -2.29
N ASP A 291 -7.01 -1.13 -3.30
CA ASP A 291 -8.33 -1.58 -3.74
C ASP A 291 -8.32 -2.93 -4.45
N ARG A 292 -7.17 -3.32 -5.01
CA ARG A 292 -7.00 -4.54 -5.82
C ARG A 292 -6.11 -5.56 -5.13
N ALA A 293 -4.94 -5.13 -4.68
CA ALA A 293 -3.93 -6.01 -4.08
C ALA A 293 -3.92 -5.96 -2.54
N GLY A 294 -4.88 -5.27 -1.92
CA GLY A 294 -4.98 -5.18 -0.47
C GLY A 294 -3.81 -4.41 0.16
N VAL A 295 -3.65 -4.51 1.48
CA VAL A 295 -2.54 -3.86 2.18
C VAL A 295 -1.23 -4.48 1.71
N ASN A 296 -0.46 -3.69 0.99
CA ASN A 296 0.89 -3.99 0.53
C ASN A 296 1.69 -2.69 0.53
N ALA A 297 3.03 -2.76 0.51
CA ALA A 297 3.83 -1.55 0.62
C ALA A 297 3.62 -0.60 -0.57
N ALA A 298 3.52 -1.12 -1.80
CA ALA A 298 3.36 -0.30 -3.00
C ALA A 298 2.06 0.51 -2.98
N GLY A 299 0.92 -0.12 -2.67
CA GLY A 299 -0.37 0.55 -2.58
C GLY A 299 -0.56 1.43 -1.35
N LEU A 300 0.23 1.21 -0.28
CA LEU A 300 0.14 2.00 0.96
C LEU A 300 1.06 3.23 0.95
N ALA A 301 2.22 3.14 0.30
CA ALA A 301 3.20 4.23 0.22
C ALA A 301 2.60 5.57 -0.22
N PRO A 302 1.80 5.64 -1.31
CA PRO A 302 1.16 6.88 -1.75
C PRO A 302 0.16 7.46 -0.76
N ILE A 303 -0.57 6.60 -0.04
CA ILE A 303 -1.57 7.00 0.96
C ILE A 303 -0.87 7.62 2.18
N VAL A 304 0.22 6.99 2.64
CA VAL A 304 1.06 7.49 3.73
C VAL A 304 1.84 8.74 3.32
N GLY A 305 2.18 8.85 2.03
CA GLY A 305 2.97 9.95 1.48
C GLY A 305 4.47 9.82 1.78
N GLY A 306 4.96 8.63 2.07
CA GLY A 306 6.34 8.37 2.46
C GLY A 306 6.71 6.88 2.43
N GLN A 307 7.94 6.57 2.84
CA GLN A 307 8.41 5.18 2.86
C GLN A 307 7.61 4.35 3.86
N VAL A 308 7.13 3.18 3.43
CA VAL A 308 6.43 2.23 4.29
C VAL A 308 6.89 0.81 4.01
N THR A 309 6.89 -0.01 5.04
CA THR A 309 7.20 -1.44 4.98
C THR A 309 5.99 -2.24 5.45
N VAL A 310 5.66 -3.30 4.71
CA VAL A 310 4.59 -4.25 5.02
C VAL A 310 5.21 -5.65 5.02
N ASN A 311 5.10 -6.35 6.14
CA ASN A 311 5.77 -7.62 6.38
C ASN A 311 4.74 -8.74 6.49
N ARG A 312 4.84 -9.75 5.63
CA ARG A 312 4.18 -11.04 5.78
C ARG A 312 2.70 -10.95 6.10
N TRP A 313 2.30 -11.38 7.29
CA TRP A 313 0.93 -11.37 7.79
C TRP A 313 0.33 -9.97 7.88
N GLU A 314 1.13 -8.89 7.80
CA GLU A 314 0.63 -7.51 7.64
C GLU A 314 -0.07 -7.29 6.30
N HIS A 315 0.15 -8.14 5.29
CA HIS A 315 -0.60 -8.10 4.04
C HIS A 315 -2.04 -8.55 4.23
N THR A 316 -2.97 -7.94 3.48
CA THR A 316 -4.39 -8.30 3.57
C THR A 316 -4.65 -9.73 3.12
N PHE A 317 -4.04 -10.16 2.01
CA PHE A 317 -4.29 -11.48 1.44
C PHE A 317 -3.26 -12.52 1.94
N PRO A 318 -3.70 -13.69 2.42
CA PRO A 318 -2.80 -14.74 2.91
C PRO A 318 -1.77 -15.24 1.89
N ASP A 319 -2.10 -15.22 0.60
CA ASP A 319 -1.16 -15.58 -0.47
C ASP A 319 0.05 -14.62 -0.57
N GLN A 320 -0.06 -13.40 -0.03
CA GLN A 320 1.04 -12.44 0.08
C GLN A 320 1.85 -12.60 1.38
N HIS A 321 1.52 -13.52 2.29
CA HIS A 321 2.22 -13.63 3.58
C HIS A 321 3.66 -14.14 3.48
N GLY A 322 4.06 -14.67 2.31
CA GLY A 322 5.45 -14.94 1.96
C GLY A 322 6.27 -13.69 1.61
N LEU A 323 5.63 -12.53 1.45
CA LEU A 323 6.26 -11.29 1.01
C LEU A 323 6.73 -10.42 2.18
N CYS A 324 7.85 -9.74 2.00
CA CYS A 324 8.21 -8.56 2.78
C CYS A 324 8.52 -7.41 1.84
N CYS A 325 7.72 -6.35 1.91
CA CYS A 325 7.71 -5.28 0.93
C CYS A 325 8.12 -3.97 1.59
N THR A 326 8.95 -3.17 0.93
CA THR A 326 9.16 -1.76 1.28
C THR A 326 8.95 -0.91 0.03
N ALA A 327 8.29 0.23 0.17
CA ALA A 327 8.01 1.11 -0.96
C ALA A 327 8.09 2.57 -0.54
N ILE A 328 8.40 3.44 -1.50
CA ILE A 328 8.49 4.89 -1.30
C ILE A 328 7.90 5.62 -2.51
N PRO A 329 6.94 6.55 -2.31
CA PRO A 329 6.42 7.37 -3.38
C PRO A 329 7.37 8.56 -3.61
N ILE A 330 7.52 8.97 -4.87
CA ILE A 330 8.35 10.09 -5.30
C ILE A 330 7.48 11.03 -6.13
N ARG A 331 7.33 12.27 -5.67
CA ARG A 331 6.57 13.30 -6.39
C ARG A 331 7.32 13.76 -7.63
N VAL A 332 6.58 13.94 -8.72
CA VAL A 332 7.10 14.40 -10.01
C VAL A 332 6.68 15.86 -10.28
N PRO A 333 7.46 16.67 -11.04
CA PRO A 333 7.23 18.12 -11.16
C PRO A 333 5.89 18.53 -11.78
N HIS A 334 5.33 17.70 -12.65
CA HIS A 334 4.12 18.00 -13.43
C HIS A 334 2.83 17.49 -12.74
N GLY A 335 2.93 17.08 -11.48
CA GLY A 335 1.86 16.45 -10.72
C GLY A 335 1.86 14.92 -10.82
N GLY A 336 1.34 14.27 -9.79
CA GLY A 336 1.38 12.81 -9.64
C GLY A 336 2.61 12.32 -8.85
N HIS A 337 2.86 11.03 -8.92
CA HIS A 337 4.00 10.37 -8.28
C HIS A 337 4.38 9.10 -9.04
N ILE A 338 5.58 8.60 -8.76
CA ILE A 338 5.99 7.23 -9.05
C ILE A 338 6.25 6.53 -7.71
N THR A 339 6.10 5.22 -7.66
CA THR A 339 6.43 4.44 -6.46
C THR A 339 7.55 3.47 -6.77
N LEU A 340 8.64 3.53 -6.00
CA LEU A 340 9.68 2.50 -6.04
C LEU A 340 9.37 1.46 -4.95
N ASN A 341 9.42 0.19 -5.30
CA ASN A 341 9.17 -0.92 -4.39
C ASN A 341 10.28 -1.97 -4.48
N LEU A 342 10.71 -2.46 -3.33
CA LEU A 342 11.54 -3.66 -3.19
C LEU A 342 10.78 -4.70 -2.37
N THR A 343 10.79 -5.93 -2.84
CA THR A 343 10.03 -7.03 -2.24
C THR A 343 10.90 -8.27 -2.13
N ALA A 344 11.04 -8.80 -0.92
CA ALA A 344 11.55 -10.14 -0.69
C ALA A 344 10.41 -11.14 -0.81
N THR A 345 10.68 -12.28 -1.43
CA THR A 345 9.70 -13.35 -1.66
C THR A 345 10.11 -14.67 -0.99
N ALA A 346 11.09 -14.61 -0.08
CA ALA A 346 11.64 -15.77 0.63
C ALA A 346 11.01 -15.93 2.01
N ASP A 347 10.62 -17.16 2.36
CA ASP A 347 9.96 -17.49 3.63
C ASP A 347 10.88 -17.39 4.87
N SER A 348 12.18 -17.20 4.66
CA SER A 348 13.17 -17.07 5.73
C SER A 348 13.21 -15.68 6.39
N LEU A 349 12.74 -14.61 5.72
CA LEU A 349 12.91 -13.24 6.21
C LEU A 349 11.70 -12.69 6.96
N ALA A 350 11.81 -12.32 8.23
CA ALA A 350 10.71 -11.66 8.96
C ALA A 350 10.40 -10.24 8.44
N THR A 351 11.42 -9.58 7.90
CA THR A 351 11.34 -8.23 7.32
C THR A 351 12.52 -8.02 6.37
N LEU A 352 12.46 -6.99 5.52
CA LEU A 352 13.58 -6.61 4.69
C LEU A 352 14.74 -6.03 5.53
N PRO A 353 16.01 -6.38 5.24
CA PRO A 353 17.14 -5.79 5.94
C PRO A 353 17.12 -4.27 5.91
N ARG A 354 17.51 -3.62 7.02
CA ARG A 354 17.50 -2.16 7.13
C ARG A 354 18.38 -1.47 6.09
N ALA A 355 19.49 -2.10 5.71
CA ALA A 355 20.37 -1.60 4.66
C ALA A 355 19.63 -1.45 3.32
N VAL A 356 18.81 -2.45 2.95
CA VAL A 356 17.98 -2.42 1.73
C VAL A 356 16.96 -1.29 1.79
N GLN A 357 16.26 -1.12 2.92
CA GLN A 357 15.30 -0.05 3.11
C GLN A 357 15.96 1.34 2.99
N HIS A 358 17.15 1.51 3.55
CA HIS A 358 17.92 2.76 3.47
C HIS A 358 18.43 3.05 2.05
N GLN A 359 18.87 2.00 1.34
CA GLN A 359 19.27 2.11 -0.07
C GLN A 359 18.10 2.57 -0.94
N LEU A 360 16.90 1.99 -0.77
CA LEU A 360 15.71 2.43 -1.49
C LEU A 360 15.42 3.91 -1.27
N ASN A 361 15.47 4.38 -0.02
CA ASN A 361 15.26 5.81 0.30
C ASN A 361 16.33 6.69 -0.38
N THR A 362 17.60 6.30 -0.30
CA THR A 362 18.70 7.03 -0.95
C THR A 362 18.50 7.15 -2.46
N MET A 363 18.08 6.06 -3.10
CA MET A 363 17.76 6.05 -4.53
C MET A 363 16.57 6.95 -4.85
N ALA A 364 15.52 6.91 -4.04
CA ALA A 364 14.35 7.76 -4.21
C ALA A 364 14.67 9.25 -4.07
N GLN A 365 15.53 9.62 -3.10
CA GLN A 365 15.99 11.01 -2.95
C GLN A 365 16.84 11.48 -4.13
N ARG A 366 17.72 10.60 -4.66
CA ARG A 366 18.51 10.91 -5.86
C ARG A 366 17.60 11.12 -7.07
N LEU A 367 16.63 10.23 -7.26
CA LEU A 367 15.67 10.31 -8.34
C LEU A 367 14.79 11.56 -8.21
N HIS A 368 14.31 11.86 -7.01
CA HIS A 368 13.57 13.09 -6.74
C HIS A 368 14.37 14.33 -7.16
N ARG A 369 15.65 14.42 -6.76
CA ARG A 369 16.50 15.53 -7.20
C ARG A 369 16.65 15.59 -8.71
N GLN A 370 16.93 14.47 -9.37
CA GLN A 370 17.07 14.40 -10.84
C GLN A 370 15.81 14.86 -11.57
N LEU A 371 14.63 14.47 -11.08
CA LEU A 371 13.36 14.85 -11.66
C LEU A 371 13.07 16.35 -11.55
N TRP A 372 13.58 17.01 -10.51
CA TRP A 372 13.35 18.43 -10.22
C TRP A 372 14.47 19.35 -10.69
N THR A 373 15.58 18.80 -11.17
CA THR A 373 16.64 19.58 -11.84
C THR A 373 16.25 19.77 -13.32
N PRO A 374 16.24 21.00 -13.86
CA PRO A 374 15.99 21.21 -15.29
C PRO A 374 17.08 20.51 -16.13
N PRO A 375 16.75 19.95 -17.31
CA PRO A 375 17.77 19.43 -18.21
C PRO A 375 18.70 20.58 -18.63
N ASN A 376 20.02 20.33 -18.55
CA ASN A 376 21.06 21.25 -19.01
C ASN A 376 21.07 21.38 -20.53
#